data_AF-A0A2K8XQJ1-F1
#
_entry.id   AF-A0A2K8XQJ1-F1
#
_cell.length_a   1.000
_cell.length_b   1.000
_cell.length_c   1.000
_cell.angle_alpha   90.00
_cell.angle_beta   90.00
_cell.angle_gamma   90.00
#
_symmetry.space_group_name_H-M   'P 1'
#
loop_
_entity.id
_entity.type
_entity.pdbx_description
1 polymer ?
#
loop_
_entity_poly.entity_id
_entity_poly.type
_entity_poly.pdbx_seq_one_letter_code
_entity_poly.pdbx_strand_id
1 'polypeptide(L)'
;MIFNTTNKNRDAAVTINDLLGDSYSFFQSIKKGGTGSKRMVIEEVSHGFLTFMNTVSDINYGNIELREKGIIVHINKGLKNYSWAIPFYQLYTFKTEGFSIHAQGNFVRFKNNNLLKENKKFIKRILDLKIENDKNYDFY
;
A
#
# COMPACT_ATOMS: atom_id res chain seq x y z
N MET A 1 6.52 -7.37 4.19
CA MET A 1 7.49 -8.01 3.28
C MET A 1 7.33 -7.40 1.90
N ILE A 2 8.43 -7.14 1.17
CA ILE A 2 8.37 -6.57 -0.18
C ILE A 2 8.77 -7.62 -1.23
N PHE A 3 7.98 -7.72 -2.28
CA PHE A 3 8.14 -8.73 -3.32
C PHE A 3 8.37 -8.06 -4.68
N ASN A 4 9.22 -8.64 -5.52
CA ASN A 4 9.26 -8.27 -6.93
C ASN A 4 8.08 -8.93 -7.66
N THR A 5 7.15 -8.09 -8.14
CA THR A 5 5.90 -8.49 -8.81
C THR A 5 5.86 -7.98 -10.25
N THR A 6 7.03 -7.82 -10.88
CA THR A 6 7.13 -7.37 -12.28
C THR A 6 6.45 -8.34 -13.25
N ASN A 7 6.70 -9.64 -13.05
CA ASN A 7 6.02 -10.73 -13.75
C ASN A 7 5.07 -11.45 -12.79
N LYS A 8 4.20 -12.32 -13.32
CA LYS A 8 3.32 -13.18 -12.50
C LYS A 8 4.17 -14.12 -11.63
N ASN A 9 4.54 -13.66 -10.43
CA ASN A 9 5.25 -14.44 -9.44
C ASN A 9 4.23 -15.17 -8.56
N ARG A 10 4.06 -16.47 -8.79
CA ARG A 10 3.05 -17.29 -8.10
C ARG A 10 3.34 -17.39 -6.60
N ASP A 11 4.60 -17.55 -6.22
CA ASP A 11 4.98 -17.71 -4.81
C ASP A 11 4.73 -16.41 -4.03
N ALA A 12 5.04 -15.27 -4.64
CA ALA A 12 4.70 -13.97 -4.08
C ALA A 12 3.17 -13.80 -3.95
N ALA A 13 2.40 -14.22 -4.95
CA ALA A 13 0.94 -14.13 -4.91
C ALA A 13 0.34 -15.01 -3.79
N VAL A 14 0.81 -16.25 -3.64
CA VAL A 14 0.39 -17.15 -2.54
C VAL A 14 0.70 -16.51 -1.19
N THR A 15 1.94 -16.05 -1.00
CA THR A 15 2.35 -15.43 0.26
C THR A 15 1.54 -14.18 0.60
N ILE A 16 1.24 -13.35 -0.41
CA ILE A 16 0.42 -12.14 -0.26
C ILE A 16 -1.02 -12.51 0.10
N ASN A 17 -1.60 -13.51 -0.56
CA ASN A 17 -2.97 -13.95 -0.31
C ASN A 17 -3.11 -14.58 1.08
N ASP A 18 -2.16 -15.40 1.50
CA ASP A 18 -2.15 -15.99 2.84
C ASP A 18 -2.11 -14.91 3.93
N LEU A 19 -1.33 -13.85 3.70
CA LEU A 19 -1.17 -12.75 4.66
C LEU A 19 -2.35 -11.78 4.67
N LEU A 20 -2.86 -11.39 3.49
CA LEU A 20 -3.79 -10.27 3.33
C LEU A 20 -5.22 -10.68 2.93
N GLY A 21 -5.44 -11.97 2.66
CA GLY A 21 -6.63 -12.47 1.96
C GLY A 21 -6.54 -12.26 0.46
N ASP A 22 -7.42 -12.92 -0.28
CA ASP A 22 -7.50 -12.81 -1.73
C ASP A 22 -7.83 -11.39 -2.21
N SER A 23 -7.51 -11.10 -3.48
CA SER A 23 -7.98 -9.88 -4.12
C SER A 23 -9.50 -9.88 -4.20
N TYR A 24 -10.11 -8.73 -3.99
CA TYR A 24 -11.54 -8.58 -4.21
C TYR A 24 -11.92 -8.91 -5.64
N SER A 25 -13.03 -9.62 -5.81
CA SER A 25 -13.61 -9.85 -7.13
C SER A 25 -14.06 -8.53 -7.76
N PHE A 26 -14.28 -8.52 -9.08
CA PHE A 26 -14.73 -7.32 -9.80
C PHE A 26 -15.98 -6.70 -9.19
N PHE A 27 -16.99 -7.52 -8.86
CA PHE A 27 -18.24 -7.06 -8.24
C PHE A 27 -18.02 -6.51 -6.83
N GLN A 28 -17.17 -7.16 -6.02
CA GLN A 28 -16.81 -6.67 -4.69
C GLN A 28 -16.07 -5.34 -4.78
N SER A 29 -15.16 -5.19 -5.74
CA SER A 29 -14.40 -3.96 -5.97
C SER A 29 -15.32 -2.80 -6.34
N ILE A 30 -16.28 -3.00 -7.24
CA ILE A 30 -17.27 -1.98 -7.59
C ILE A 30 -18.12 -1.59 -6.38
N LYS A 31 -18.64 -2.57 -5.62
CA LYS A 31 -19.45 -2.30 -4.41
C LYS A 31 -18.69 -1.49 -3.36
N LYS A 32 -17.36 -1.65 -3.30
CA LYS A 32 -16.47 -0.90 -2.41
C LYS A 32 -16.04 0.46 -2.98
N GLY A 33 -16.41 0.79 -4.22
CA GLY A 33 -16.01 2.02 -4.91
C GLY A 33 -14.57 2.00 -5.43
N GLY A 34 -14.10 0.83 -5.87
CA GLY A 34 -12.74 0.56 -6.33
C GLY A 34 -11.78 0.20 -5.18
N THR A 35 -10.91 -0.77 -5.44
CA THR A 35 -9.95 -1.33 -4.47
C THR A 35 -8.51 -0.87 -4.69
N GLY A 36 -8.24 -0.12 -5.76
CA GLY A 36 -6.94 0.51 -6.01
C GLY A 36 -7.02 2.03 -5.87
N SER A 37 -5.97 2.64 -5.33
CA SER A 37 -5.78 4.09 -5.37
C SER A 37 -5.30 4.52 -6.77
N LYS A 38 -5.46 5.79 -7.10
CA LYS A 38 -4.68 6.39 -8.19
C LYS A 38 -3.20 6.46 -7.79
N ARG A 39 -2.32 6.65 -8.76
CA ARG A 39 -0.88 6.89 -8.50
C ARG A 39 -0.67 8.14 -7.64
N MET A 40 0.33 8.09 -6.76
CA MET A 40 0.79 9.17 -5.90
C MET A 40 2.32 9.26 -5.99
N VAL A 41 2.87 10.45 -5.75
CA VAL A 41 4.33 10.66 -5.78
C VAL A 41 4.92 10.21 -4.46
N ILE A 42 5.92 9.34 -4.52
CA ILE A 42 6.74 8.95 -3.37
C ILE A 42 7.80 10.03 -3.15
N GLU A 43 7.79 10.64 -1.96
CA GLU A 43 8.72 11.68 -1.56
C GLU A 43 9.93 11.11 -0.82
N GLU A 44 9.69 10.17 0.08
CA GLU A 44 10.73 9.57 0.92
C GLU A 44 10.38 8.12 1.25
N VAL A 45 11.40 7.30 1.46
CA VAL A 45 11.27 5.91 1.92
C VAL A 45 12.33 5.60 2.97
N SER A 46 12.13 4.53 3.74
CA SER A 46 13.17 4.02 4.65
C SER A 46 14.45 3.63 3.90
N HIS A 47 15.57 3.61 4.62
CA HIS A 47 16.88 3.24 4.03
C HIS A 47 16.85 1.89 3.31
N GLY A 48 16.19 0.88 3.90
CA GLY A 48 16.02 -0.45 3.28
C GLY A 48 15.21 -0.43 1.98
N PHE A 49 14.46 0.64 1.72
CA PHE A 49 13.62 0.76 0.53
C PHE A 49 14.26 1.59 -0.59
N LEU A 50 15.40 2.24 -0.34
CA LEU A 50 16.12 3.02 -1.35
C LEU A 50 16.47 2.19 -2.59
N THR A 51 16.77 0.90 -2.43
CA THR A 51 17.06 -0.02 -3.54
C THR A 51 15.87 -0.22 -4.49
N PHE A 52 14.64 0.04 -4.03
CA PHE A 52 13.41 -0.06 -4.83
C PHE A 52 13.02 1.26 -5.50
N MET A 53 13.72 2.36 -5.22
CA MET A 53 13.51 3.65 -5.90
C MET A 53 14.33 3.73 -7.20
N ASN A 54 13.89 4.60 -8.12
CA ASN A 54 14.71 4.99 -9.26
C ASN A 54 15.94 5.78 -8.77
N THR A 55 17.11 5.44 -9.33
CA THR A 55 18.42 6.04 -9.00
C THR A 55 18.68 7.35 -9.72
N VAL A 56 18.01 7.58 -10.84
CA VAL A 56 18.02 8.84 -11.61
C VAL A 56 16.84 9.72 -11.21
N SER A 57 16.87 11.01 -11.59
CA SER A 57 15.92 12.09 -11.22
C SER A 57 14.45 11.88 -11.60
N ASP A 58 14.05 10.65 -11.94
CA ASP A 58 12.69 10.29 -12.26
C ASP A 58 11.82 10.30 -11.01
N ILE A 59 10.62 10.85 -11.18
CA ILE A 59 9.62 10.88 -10.12
C ILE A 59 9.21 9.45 -9.78
N ASN A 60 9.43 9.05 -8.53
CA ASN A 60 8.96 7.78 -8.02
C ASN A 60 7.45 7.85 -7.77
N TYR A 61 6.72 6.87 -8.28
CA TYR A 61 5.29 6.73 -8.08
C TYR A 61 4.97 5.44 -7.36
N GLY A 62 3.90 5.48 -6.59
CA GLY A 62 3.28 4.30 -6.01
C GLY A 62 1.77 4.43 -5.96
N ASN A 63 1.11 3.31 -5.71
CA ASN A 63 -0.33 3.23 -5.48
C ASN A 63 -0.60 2.18 -4.40
N ILE A 64 -1.81 2.19 -3.86
CA ILE A 64 -2.21 1.30 -2.78
C ILE A 64 -3.36 0.42 -3.28
N GLU A 65 -3.23 -0.89 -3.12
CA GLU A 65 -4.31 -1.86 -3.27
C GLU A 65 -4.86 -2.21 -1.89
N LEU A 66 -6.18 -2.26 -1.79
CA LEU A 66 -6.91 -2.67 -0.62
C LEU A 66 -7.19 -4.18 -0.68
N ARG A 67 -6.94 -4.87 0.44
CA ARG A 67 -7.25 -6.28 0.66
C ARG A 67 -8.23 -6.44 1.80
N GLU A 68 -8.62 -7.67 2.09
CA GLU A 68 -9.53 -7.98 3.21
C GLU A 68 -8.84 -7.74 4.57
N LYS A 69 -7.60 -8.21 4.71
CA LYS A 69 -6.85 -8.18 5.97
C LYS A 69 -5.71 -7.15 5.99
N GLY A 70 -5.64 -6.27 4.99
CA GLY A 70 -4.61 -5.24 4.92
C GLY A 70 -4.55 -4.48 3.61
N ILE A 71 -3.35 -4.02 3.27
CA ILE A 71 -3.07 -3.27 2.03
C ILE A 71 -1.79 -3.78 1.36
N ILE A 72 -1.66 -3.47 0.07
CA ILE A 72 -0.41 -3.61 -0.68
C ILE A 72 -0.01 -2.22 -1.16
N VAL A 73 1.22 -1.81 -0.86
CA VAL A 73 1.81 -0.60 -1.44
C VAL A 73 2.65 -1.01 -2.65
N HIS A 74 2.23 -0.61 -3.84
CA HIS A 74 2.97 -0.85 -5.06
C HIS A 74 3.93 0.29 -5.34
N ILE A 75 5.16 -0.06 -5.72
CA ILE A 75 6.26 0.86 -6.04
C ILE A 75 6.77 0.50 -7.43
N ASN A 76 6.86 1.50 -8.30
CA ASN A 76 7.32 1.32 -9.68
C ASN A 76 8.76 1.85 -9.83
N LYS A 77 9.67 1.00 -10.33
CA LYS A 77 11.07 1.31 -10.63
C LYS A 77 11.38 0.97 -12.09
N GLY A 78 11.29 1.95 -12.97
CA GLY A 78 11.36 1.73 -14.42
C GLY A 78 10.32 0.69 -14.86
N LEU A 79 10.79 -0.43 -15.42
CA LEU A 79 9.93 -1.55 -15.82
C LEU A 79 9.66 -2.56 -14.70
N LYS A 80 10.24 -2.39 -13.50
CA LYS A 80 10.06 -3.29 -12.37
C LYS A 80 8.97 -2.79 -11.43
N ASN A 81 8.15 -3.71 -10.94
CA ASN A 81 7.12 -3.45 -9.93
C ASN A 81 7.46 -4.19 -8.65
N TYR A 82 7.36 -3.50 -7.52
CA TYR A 82 7.50 -4.06 -6.20
C TYR A 82 6.21 -3.92 -5.42
N SER A 83 5.84 -4.95 -4.68
CA SER A 83 4.62 -4.99 -3.86
C SER A 83 4.98 -5.19 -2.40
N TRP A 84 4.71 -4.19 -1.58
CA TRP A 84 4.91 -4.25 -0.14
C TRP A 84 3.60 -4.59 0.55
N ALA A 85 3.49 -5.84 1.00
CA ALA A 85 2.31 -6.36 1.69
C ALA A 85 2.34 -6.01 3.17
N ILE A 86 1.25 -5.38 3.65
CA ILE A 86 1.11 -4.88 5.02
C ILE A 86 -0.25 -5.31 5.58
N PRO A 87 -0.29 -6.23 6.55
CA PRO A 87 -1.54 -6.55 7.24
C PRO A 87 -1.96 -5.41 8.17
N PHE A 88 -3.26 -5.26 8.42
CA PHE A 88 -3.80 -4.12 9.17
C PHE A 88 -3.22 -3.99 10.59
N TYR A 89 -2.98 -5.12 11.27
CA TYR A 89 -2.39 -5.15 12.60
C TYR A 89 -0.92 -4.66 12.65
N GLN A 90 -0.23 -4.56 11.50
CA GLN A 90 1.11 -3.97 11.39
C GLN A 90 1.11 -2.59 10.70
N LEU A 91 -0.05 -2.12 10.24
CA LEU A 91 -0.17 -0.89 9.48
C LEU A 91 -0.22 0.33 10.40
N TYR A 92 0.75 1.23 10.27
CA TYR A 92 0.72 2.54 10.92
C TYR A 92 0.72 3.63 9.86
N THR A 93 -0.07 4.67 10.07
CA THR A 93 -0.18 5.80 9.13
C THR A 93 -0.01 7.12 9.84
N PHE A 94 0.74 8.04 9.24
CA PHE A 94 0.92 9.39 9.74
C PHE A 94 0.55 10.40 8.67
N LYS A 95 -0.06 11.50 9.09
CA LYS A 95 -0.36 12.64 8.23
C LYS A 95 0.43 13.83 8.76
N THR A 96 1.60 14.07 8.17
CA THR A 96 2.48 15.20 8.49
C THR A 96 2.54 16.13 7.28
N GLU A 97 3.72 16.40 6.72
CA GLU A 97 3.90 17.12 5.46
C GLU A 97 3.42 16.31 4.24
N GLY A 98 3.17 15.02 4.42
CA GLY A 98 2.66 14.07 3.45
C GLY A 98 1.77 13.02 4.10
N PHE A 99 1.52 11.93 3.37
CA PHE A 99 0.89 10.73 3.93
C PHE A 99 1.93 9.62 3.99
N SER A 100 2.28 9.20 5.20
CA SER A 100 3.29 8.15 5.43
C SER A 100 2.63 6.86 5.87
N ILE A 101 3.07 5.75 5.28
CA ILE A 101 2.71 4.38 5.65
C ILE A 101 3.95 3.72 6.26
N HIS A 102 3.80 3.14 7.44
CA HIS A 102 4.85 2.47 8.19
C HIS A 102 4.42 1.04 8.54
N ALA A 103 5.33 0.09 8.40
CA ALA A 103 5.18 -1.27 8.89
C ALA A 103 6.55 -1.97 8.92
N GLN A 104 6.74 -2.93 9.82
CA GLN A 104 7.91 -3.82 9.82
C GLN A 104 9.26 -3.06 9.76
N GLY A 105 9.36 -1.94 10.50
CA GLY A 105 10.56 -1.08 10.52
C GLY A 105 10.83 -0.27 9.24
N ASN A 106 9.92 -0.28 8.26
CA ASN A 106 10.05 0.42 6.99
C ASN A 106 8.94 1.46 6.82
N PHE A 107 9.15 2.42 5.92
CA PHE A 107 8.13 3.42 5.58
C PHE A 107 8.19 3.88 4.12
N VAL A 108 7.05 4.36 3.64
CA VAL A 108 6.88 5.09 2.38
C VAL A 108 6.07 6.35 2.66
N ARG A 109 6.62 7.53 2.35
CA ARG A 109 5.92 8.82 2.45
C ARG A 109 5.53 9.31 1.05
N PHE A 110 4.25 9.57 0.88
CA PHE A 110 3.71 10.21 -0.31
C PHE A 110 3.68 11.73 -0.17
N LYS A 111 4.14 12.43 -1.21
CA LYS A 111 4.19 13.89 -1.28
C LYS A 111 2.80 14.50 -1.18
N ASN A 112 2.65 15.57 -0.41
CA ASN A 112 1.39 16.33 -0.36
C ASN A 112 1.21 17.21 -1.61
N ASN A 113 0.64 16.61 -2.64
CA ASN A 113 0.27 17.27 -3.90
C ASN A 113 -1.17 16.92 -4.30
N ASN A 114 -1.60 17.38 -5.48
CA ASN A 114 -2.96 17.12 -5.97
C ASN A 114 -3.25 15.63 -6.14
N LEU A 115 -2.26 14.81 -6.53
CA LEU A 115 -2.43 13.36 -6.63
C LEU A 115 -2.73 12.70 -5.28
N LEU A 116 -2.11 13.17 -4.19
CA LEU A 116 -2.47 12.71 -2.85
C LEU A 116 -3.89 13.17 -2.46
N LYS A 117 -4.22 14.44 -2.73
CA LYS A 117 -5.55 15.02 -2.40
C LYS A 117 -6.69 14.26 -3.10
N GLU A 118 -6.51 13.87 -4.34
CA GLU A 118 -7.48 13.06 -5.09
C GLU A 118 -7.76 11.69 -4.43
N ASN A 119 -6.77 11.14 -3.72
CA ASN A 119 -6.89 9.85 -3.03
C ASN A 119 -7.42 9.97 -1.59
N LYS A 120 -7.81 11.15 -1.11
CA LYS A 120 -8.28 11.34 0.28
C LYS A 120 -9.42 10.41 0.67
N LYS A 121 -10.40 10.21 -0.23
CA LYS A 121 -11.51 9.26 0.01
C LYS A 121 -11.02 7.82 0.10
N PHE A 122 -10.07 7.43 -0.77
CA PHE A 122 -9.46 6.10 -0.73
C PHE A 122 -8.73 5.86 0.59
N ILE A 123 -7.87 6.80 1.00
CA ILE A 123 -7.10 6.73 2.25
C ILE A 123 -8.02 6.63 3.46
N LYS A 124 -9.12 7.41 3.49
CA LYS A 124 -10.10 7.29 4.57
C LYS A 124 -10.67 5.87 4.68
N ARG A 125 -10.99 5.21 3.57
CA ARG A 125 -11.48 3.82 3.59
C ARG A 125 -10.46 2.83 4.13
N ILE A 126 -9.16 3.03 3.86
CA ILE A 126 -8.11 2.20 4.48
C ILE A 126 -8.19 2.30 6.00
N LEU A 127 -8.29 3.53 6.53
CA LEU A 127 -8.37 3.77 7.97
C LEU A 127 -9.64 3.16 8.58
N ASP A 128 -10.79 3.35 7.93
CA ASP A 128 -12.06 2.80 8.38
C ASP A 128 -12.00 1.25 8.45
N LEU A 129 -11.38 0.60 7.46
CA LEU A 129 -11.19 -0.86 7.46
C LEU A 129 -10.15 -1.33 8.47
N LYS A 130 -9.10 -0.56 8.70
CA LYS A 130 -8.13 -0.85 9.76
C LYS A 130 -8.81 -0.84 11.13
N ILE A 131 -9.59 0.21 11.42
CA ILE A 131 -10.35 0.33 12.68
C ILE A 131 -11.30 -0.85 12.84
N GLU A 132 -12.03 -1.23 11.78
CA GLU A 132 -12.91 -2.40 11.82
C GLU A 132 -12.15 -3.70 12.09
N ASN A 133 -10.98 -3.87 11.47
CA ASN A 133 -10.13 -5.04 11.71
C ASN A 133 -9.59 -5.08 13.15
N ASP A 134 -9.19 -3.93 13.70
CA ASP A 134 -8.61 -3.83 15.05
C ASP A 134 -9.61 -4.29 16.13
N LYS A 135 -10.93 -4.10 15.93
CA LYS A 135 -11.99 -4.58 16.84
C LYS A 135 -11.94 -6.10 17.09
N ASN A 136 -11.38 -6.88 16.17
CA ASN A 136 -11.21 -8.33 16.36
C ASN A 136 -10.11 -8.69 17.38
N TYR A 137 -9.31 -7.70 17.78
CA TYR A 137 -8.16 -7.86 18.67
C TYR A 137 -8.24 -6.97 19.91
N ASP A 138 -9.36 -6.26 20.12
CA ASP A 138 -9.60 -5.53 21.35
C ASP A 138 -9.71 -6.54 22.50
N PHE A 139 -8.78 -6.44 23.46
CA PHE A 139 -8.90 -7.14 24.74
C PHE A 139 -9.94 -6.39 25.57
N TYR A 140 -10.93 -7.13 26.09
CA TYR A 140 -12.05 -6.66 26.92
C TYR A 140 -11.71 -5.50 27.86
#